data_AF-A0A7D3VSA7-F1
#
_entry.id   AF-A0A7D3VSA7-F1
#
_cell.length_a   1.000
_cell.length_b   1.000
_cell.length_c   1.000
_cell.angle_alpha   90.00
_cell.angle_beta   90.00
_cell.angle_gamma   90.00
#
_symmetry.space_group_name_H-M   'P 1'
#
loop_
_entity.id
_entity.type
_entity.pdbx_description
1 polymer ?
#
loop_
_entity_poly.entity_id
_entity_poly.type
_entity_poly.pdbx_seq_one_letter_code
_entity_poly.pdbx_strand_id
1 'polypeptide(L)'
;MLENLELGLSPYETVTTLIRCAMTVAEGKIPDLNELLERITEVEMLARQHQDPGLRLALLKELRTTPLDPKRPAHDLLEDILDGIRGCWLIYQEDAPEDDFAEELRAEANTNRDRLT
;
A
#
# COMPACT_ATOMS: atom_id res chain seq x y z
N MET A 1 -2.66 -2.05 -1.48
CA MET A 1 -2.40 -2.70 -0.17
C MET A 1 -3.69 -3.21 0.47
N LEU A 2 -4.75 -2.41 0.51
CA LEU A 2 -6.06 -2.81 1.04
C LEU A 2 -6.75 -3.93 0.22
N GLU A 3 -6.60 -3.93 -1.11
CA GLU A 3 -7.21 -4.95 -2.00
C GLU A 3 -6.76 -6.40 -1.67
N ASN A 4 -5.55 -6.59 -1.14
CA ASN A 4 -5.04 -7.92 -0.76
C ASN A 4 -5.63 -8.42 0.58
N LEU A 5 -6.03 -7.50 1.47
CA LEU A 5 -6.69 -7.84 2.73
C LEU A 5 -8.16 -8.22 2.49
N GLU A 6 -8.80 -7.64 1.47
CA GLU A 6 -10.16 -8.00 1.05
C GLU A 6 -10.26 -9.45 0.52
N LEU A 7 -9.14 -10.02 0.05
CA LEU A 7 -9.03 -11.41 -0.40
C LEU A 7 -8.84 -12.42 0.76
N GLY A 8 -8.85 -11.98 2.02
CA GLY A 8 -8.72 -12.83 3.19
C GLY A 8 -7.30 -13.35 3.45
N LEU A 9 -6.29 -12.79 2.79
CA LEU A 9 -4.89 -13.06 3.09
C LEU A 9 -4.55 -12.54 4.49
N SER A 10 -3.68 -13.28 5.20
CA SER A 10 -3.19 -12.79 6.49
C SER A 10 -2.47 -11.46 6.28
N PRO A 11 -2.66 -10.47 7.18
CA PRO A 11 -1.91 -9.22 7.13
C PRO A 11 -0.40 -9.45 7.04
N TYR A 12 0.09 -10.48 7.74
CA TYR A 12 1.50 -10.87 7.70
C TYR A 12 1.95 -11.34 6.31
N GLU A 13 1.15 -12.18 5.65
CA GLU A 13 1.45 -12.68 4.30
C GLU A 13 1.44 -11.55 3.26
N THR A 14 0.48 -10.63 3.40
CA THR A 14 0.39 -9.43 2.54
C THR A 14 1.63 -8.57 2.68
N VAL A 15 2.01 -8.23 3.93
CA VAL A 15 3.19 -7.41 4.23
C VAL A 15 4.48 -8.06 3.72
N THR A 16 4.69 -9.34 4.05
CA THR A 16 5.90 -10.05 3.65
C THR A 16 6.02 -10.20 2.13
N THR A 17 4.90 -10.37 1.42
CA THR A 17 4.87 -10.39 -0.04
C THR A 17 5.26 -9.03 -0.62
N LEU A 18 4.71 -7.93 -0.13
CA LEU A 18 5.04 -6.58 -0.59
C LEU A 18 6.53 -6.26 -0.43
N ILE A 19 7.09 -6.56 0.74
CA ILE A 19 8.52 -6.37 1.00
C ILE A 19 9.36 -7.20 0.03
N ARG A 20 9.01 -8.48 -0.17
CA ARG A 20 9.73 -9.37 -1.10
C ARG A 20 9.68 -8.87 -2.54
N CYS A 21 8.53 -8.39 -3.01
CA CYS A 21 8.39 -7.80 -4.34
C CYS A 21 9.30 -6.58 -4.49
N ALA A 22 9.30 -5.68 -3.50
CA ALA A 22 10.14 -4.50 -3.53
C ALA A 22 11.65 -4.82 -3.50
N MET A 23 12.07 -5.82 -2.70
CA MET A 23 13.45 -6.31 -2.72
C MET A 23 13.84 -6.91 -4.08
N THR A 24 12.93 -7.65 -4.72
CA THR A 24 13.15 -8.21 -6.06
C THR A 24 13.36 -7.09 -7.10
N VAL A 25 12.57 -6.01 -7.00
CA VAL A 25 12.74 -4.82 -7.85
C VAL A 25 14.06 -4.11 -7.56
N ALA A 26 14.51 -4.07 -6.30
CA ALA A 26 15.80 -3.47 -5.92
C ALA A 26 16.98 -4.19 -6.58
N GLU A 27 16.84 -5.49 -6.85
CA GLU A 27 17.81 -6.29 -7.61
C GLU A 27 17.72 -6.09 -9.14
N GLY A 28 16.82 -5.22 -9.62
CA GLY A 28 16.59 -4.97 -11.04
C GLY A 28 15.75 -6.04 -11.74
N LYS A 29 15.04 -6.89 -10.98
CA LYS A 29 14.17 -7.94 -11.50
C LYS A 29 12.70 -7.51 -11.48
N ILE A 30 11.90 -8.13 -12.33
CA ILE A 30 10.44 -7.93 -12.37
C ILE A 30 9.80 -9.06 -11.54
N PRO A 31 9.08 -8.76 -10.44
CA PRO A 31 8.51 -9.79 -9.55
C PRO A 31 7.46 -10.66 -10.26
N ASP A 32 6.58 -10.02 -11.02
CA ASP A 32 5.59 -10.69 -11.86
C ASP A 32 5.55 -9.99 -13.24
N LEU A 33 6.07 -10.70 -14.25
CA LEU A 33 6.10 -10.19 -15.62
C LEU A 33 4.71 -10.21 -16.26
N ASN A 34 3.88 -11.20 -15.93
CA ASN A 34 2.56 -11.35 -16.55
C ASN A 34 1.63 -10.25 -16.06
N GLU A 35 1.60 -10.00 -14.75
CA GLU A 35 0.83 -8.92 -14.15
C GLU A 35 1.23 -7.55 -14.74
N LEU A 36 2.54 -7.33 -14.94
CA LEU A 36 3.02 -6.10 -15.57
C LEU A 36 2.53 -5.94 -17.01
N LEU A 37 2.55 -7.02 -17.80
CA LEU A 37 2.07 -7.01 -19.18
C LEU A 37 0.55 -6.80 -19.28
N GLU A 38 -0.21 -7.37 -18.34
CA GLU A 38 -1.65 -7.14 -18.23
C GLU A 38 -1.94 -5.67 -17.96
N ARG A 39 -1.28 -5.06 -16.96
CA ARG A 39 -1.43 -3.63 -16.65
C ARG A 39 -1.02 -2.71 -17.81
N ILE A 40 0.03 -3.06 -18.56
CA ILE A 40 0.38 -2.32 -19.79
C ILE A 40 -0.75 -2.41 -20.82
N THR A 41 -1.36 -3.58 -20.98
CA THR A 41 -2.47 -3.79 -21.91
C THR A 41 -3.69 -2.95 -21.51
N GLU A 42 -3.99 -2.86 -20.22
CA GLU A 42 -5.07 -2.00 -19.70
C GLU A 42 -4.81 -0.51 -20.00
N VAL A 43 -3.57 -0.04 -19.78
CA VAL A 43 -3.16 1.33 -20.12
C VAL A 43 -3.33 1.61 -21.62
N GLU A 44 -2.92 0.67 -22.48
CA GLU A 44 -3.10 0.78 -23.94
C GLU A 44 -4.59 0.84 -24.33
N MET A 45 -5.43 0.04 -23.68
CA MET A 45 -6.88 0.05 -23.91
C MET A 45 -7.50 1.38 -23.49
N LEU A 46 -7.17 1.90 -22.31
CA LEU A 46 -7.65 3.19 -21.82
C LEU A 46 -7.23 4.34 -22.75
N ALA A 47 -5.96 4.37 -23.16
CA ALA A 47 -5.48 5.40 -24.08
C ALA A 47 -6.22 5.38 -25.43
N ARG A 48 -6.53 4.19 -25.96
CA ARG A 48 -7.34 4.04 -27.20
C ARG A 48 -8.77 4.53 -27.01
N GLN A 49 -9.39 4.24 -25.87
CA GLN A 49 -10.75 4.70 -25.55
C GLN A 49 -10.85 6.22 -25.53
N HIS A 50 -9.82 6.90 -25.01
CA HIS A 50 -9.78 8.36 -24.92
C HIS A 50 -9.21 9.08 -26.16
N GLN A 51 -8.70 8.34 -27.15
CA GLN A 51 -8.10 8.87 -28.39
C GLN A 51 -7.01 9.94 -28.17
N ASP A 52 -6.35 9.92 -27.01
CA ASP A 52 -5.31 10.87 -26.63
C ASP A 52 -3.93 10.20 -26.67
N PRO A 53 -3.06 10.56 -27.64
CA PRO A 53 -1.71 10.03 -27.74
C PRO A 53 -0.80 10.41 -26.55
N GLY A 54 -1.07 11.54 -25.89
CA GLY A 54 -0.33 12.01 -24.72
C GLY A 54 -0.68 11.22 -23.47
N LEU A 55 -1.93 10.78 -23.36
CA LEU A 55 -2.44 10.00 -22.24
C LEU A 55 -1.69 8.66 -22.10
N ARG A 56 -1.41 7.97 -23.20
CA ARG A 56 -0.66 6.69 -23.18
C ARG A 56 0.69 6.85 -22.49
N LEU A 57 1.47 7.85 -22.89
CA LEU A 57 2.81 8.07 -22.35
C LEU A 57 2.75 8.53 -20.89
N ALA A 58 1.74 9.33 -20.52
CA ALA A 58 1.53 9.72 -19.13
C ALA A 58 1.23 8.50 -18.25
N LEU A 59 0.28 7.66 -18.63
CA LEU A 59 -0.10 6.46 -17.88
C LEU A 59 1.05 5.45 -17.75
N LEU A 60 1.84 5.24 -18.82
CA LEU A 60 3.00 4.35 -18.76
C LEU A 60 4.10 4.87 -17.83
N LYS A 61 4.25 6.20 -17.65
CA LYS A 61 5.23 6.78 -16.72
C LYS A 61 4.83 6.60 -15.26
N GLU A 62 3.53 6.54 -14.98
CA GLU A 62 2.99 6.30 -13.64
C GLU A 62 3.00 4.81 -13.26
N LEU A 63 3.28 3.91 -14.21
CA LEU A 63 3.28 2.48 -13.96
C LEU A 63 4.48 2.06 -13.08
N ARG A 64 4.18 1.72 -11.83
CA ARG A 64 5.16 1.19 -10.87
C ARG A 64 5.22 -0.34 -10.89
N THR A 65 6.42 -0.90 -10.86
CA THR A 65 6.69 -2.34 -10.72
C THR A 65 6.54 -2.87 -9.28
N THR A 66 6.55 -1.96 -8.30
CA THR A 66 6.25 -2.23 -6.90
C THR A 66 5.62 -0.98 -6.29
N PRO A 67 4.66 -1.12 -5.36
CA PRO A 67 4.10 0.03 -4.66
C PRO A 67 5.13 0.69 -3.73
N LEU A 68 6.02 -0.10 -3.12
CA LEU A 68 7.02 0.37 -2.16
C LEU A 68 8.30 0.88 -2.79
N ASP A 69 8.99 1.83 -2.15
CA ASP A 69 10.37 2.24 -2.46
C ASP A 69 11.31 1.02 -2.36
N PRO A 70 11.86 0.52 -3.49
CA PRO A 70 12.73 -0.65 -3.51
C PRO A 70 14.00 -0.47 -2.65
N LYS A 71 14.43 0.77 -2.41
CA LYS A 71 15.65 1.05 -1.63
C LYS A 71 15.42 0.97 -0.12
N ARG A 72 14.16 1.10 0.34
CA ARG A 72 13.80 1.12 1.77
C ARG A 72 12.42 0.49 2.04
N PRO A 73 12.14 -0.72 1.53
CA PRO A 73 10.77 -1.23 1.44
C PRO A 73 10.07 -1.37 2.80
N ALA A 74 10.78 -1.79 3.85
CA ALA A 74 10.21 -1.91 5.18
C ALA A 74 9.86 -0.54 5.82
N HIS A 75 10.67 0.49 5.54
CA HIS A 75 10.43 1.83 6.07
C HIS A 75 9.25 2.49 5.37
N ASP A 76 9.22 2.40 4.04
CA ASP A 76 8.14 2.93 3.21
C ASP A 76 6.79 2.29 3.60
N LEU A 77 6.79 0.97 3.81
CA LEU A 77 5.60 0.26 4.27
C LEU A 77 5.17 0.67 5.70
N LEU A 78 6.11 0.94 6.59
CA LEU A 78 5.81 1.44 7.92
C LEU A 78 5.17 2.83 7.84
N GLU A 79 5.70 3.72 7.01
CA GLU A 79 5.13 5.06 6.75
C GLU A 79 3.68 4.93 6.25
N ASP A 80 3.46 4.09 5.23
CA ASP A 80 2.12 3.82 4.66
C ASP A 80 1.12 3.28 5.71
N ILE A 81 1.56 2.35 6.56
CA ILE A 81 0.71 1.78 7.63
C ILE A 81 0.37 2.84 8.67
N LEU A 82 1.34 3.65 9.10
CA LEU A 82 1.11 4.70 10.08
C LEU A 82 0.17 5.78 9.54
N ASP A 83 0.33 6.17 8.28
CA ASP A 83 -0.57 7.10 7.60
C ASP A 83 -1.98 6.52 7.47
N GLY A 84 -2.10 5.23 7.14
CA GLY A 84 -3.38 4.52 7.10
C GLY A 84 -4.08 4.48 8.45
N ILE A 85 -3.36 4.12 9.52
CA ILE A 85 -3.88 4.14 10.90
C ILE A 85 -4.34 5.55 11.27
N ARG A 86 -3.55 6.57 10.94
CA ARG A 86 -3.90 7.97 11.19
C ARG A 86 -5.14 8.39 10.41
N GLY A 87 -5.29 7.97 9.17
CA GLY A 87 -6.48 8.23 8.35
C GLY A 87 -7.74 7.63 8.98
N CYS A 88 -7.69 6.35 9.34
CA CYS A 88 -8.79 5.68 10.05
C CYS A 88 -9.14 6.38 11.36
N TRP A 89 -8.12 6.83 12.11
CA TRP A 89 -8.32 7.58 13.34
C TRP A 89 -9.05 8.91 13.11
N LEU A 90 -8.69 9.67 12.08
CA LEU A 90 -9.36 10.94 11.77
C LEU A 90 -10.82 10.74 11.38
N ILE A 91 -11.13 9.72 10.58
CA ILE A 91 -12.50 9.36 10.21
C ILE A 91 -13.30 8.97 11.46
N TYR A 92 -12.70 8.16 12.34
CA TYR A 92 -13.33 7.79 13.61
C TYR A 92 -13.70 8.99 14.47
N GLN A 93 -12.78 9.95 14.63
CA GLN A 93 -13.02 11.15 15.42
C GLN A 93 -14.13 12.04 14.85
N GLU A 94 -14.30 12.07 13.52
CA GLU A 94 -15.39 12.80 12.88
C GLU A 94 -16.76 12.20 13.24
N ASP A 95 -16.84 10.86 13.29
CA ASP A 95 -18.07 10.13 13.61
C ASP A 95 -18.35 9.99 15.12
N ALA A 96 -17.32 10.05 15.97
CA ALA A 96 -17.41 9.85 17.43
C ALA A 96 -16.61 10.93 18.22
N PRO A 97 -17.04 12.21 18.19
CA PRO A 97 -16.27 13.33 18.75
C PRO A 97 -16.24 13.38 20.29
N GLU A 98 -17.14 12.67 20.99
CA GLU A 98 -17.25 12.63 22.46
C GLU A 98 -16.69 11.32 23.07
N ASP A 99 -15.95 10.52 22.31
CA ASP A 99 -15.49 9.21 22.75
C ASP A 99 -14.06 9.23 23.35
N ASP A 100 -13.92 8.65 24.54
CA ASP A 100 -12.66 8.48 25.28
C ASP A 100 -11.79 7.33 24.74
N PHE A 101 -12.25 6.59 23.71
CA PHE A 101 -11.50 5.49 23.07
C PHE A 101 -10.05 5.84 22.73
N ALA A 102 -9.75 7.10 22.37
CA ALA A 102 -8.38 7.55 22.12
C ALA A 102 -7.47 7.39 23.33
N GLU A 103 -7.97 7.79 24.51
CA GLU A 103 -7.24 7.77 25.76
C GLU A 103 -7.17 6.35 26.32
N GLU A 104 -8.25 5.57 26.18
CA GLU A 104 -8.26 4.15 26.54
C GLU A 104 -7.26 3.34 25.73
N LEU A 105 -7.23 3.52 24.39
CA LEU A 105 -6.30 2.85 23.50
C LEU A 105 -4.84 3.23 23.81
N ARG A 106 -4.57 4.50 24.11
CA ARG A 106 -3.24 4.96 24.55
C ARG A 106 -2.83 4.35 25.89
N ALA A 107 -3.75 4.27 26.86
CA ALA A 107 -3.49 3.66 28.14
C ALA A 107 -3.19 2.15 28.00
N GLU A 108 -3.96 1.44 27.17
CA GLU A 108 -3.73 0.03 26.87
C GLU A 108 -2.38 -0.20 26.16
N ALA A 109 -2.06 0.61 25.14
CA ALA A 109 -0.80 0.50 24.41
C ALA A 109 0.42 0.77 25.32
N ASN A 110 0.33 1.76 26.20
CA ASN A 110 1.39 2.05 27.18
C ASN A 110 1.55 0.91 28.20
N THR A 111 0.44 0.27 28.58
CA THR A 111 0.44 -0.88 29.50
C THR A 111 1.04 -2.13 28.85
N ASN A 112 0.82 -2.34 27.56
CA ASN A 112 1.29 -3.50 26.81
C ASN A 112 2.59 -3.26 26.02
N ARG A 113 3.35 -2.22 26.39
CA ARG A 113 4.55 -1.81 25.66
C ARG A 113 5.57 -2.94 25.46
N ASP A 114 5.62 -3.87 26.41
CA ASP A 114 6.53 -5.02 26.43
C ASP A 114 6.23 -6.05 25.32
N ARG A 115 5.04 -5.99 24.70
CA ARG A 115 4.64 -6.85 23.58
C ARG A 115 5.08 -6.28 22.22
N LEU A 116 5.66 -5.09 22.21
CA LEU A 116 6.12 -4.36 21.03
C LEU A 116 7.65 -4.46 20.80
N THR A 117 8.36 -5.20 21.67
CA THR A 117 9.80 -5.50 21.58
C THR A 117 10.05 -6.97 21.32
#